data_AF-A0A1V2EUI4-F1
#
_entry.id   AF-A0A1V2EUI4-F1
#
_cell.length_a   1.000
_cell.length_b   1.000
_cell.length_c   1.000
_cell.angle_alpha   90.00
_cell.angle_beta   90.00
_cell.angle_gamma   90.00
#
_symmetry.space_group_name_H-M   'P 1'
#
loop_
_entity.id
_entity.type
_entity.pdbx_description
1 polymer ?
#
loop_
_entity_poly.entity_id
_entity_poly.type
_entity_poly.pdbx_seq_one_letter_code
_entity_poly.pdbx_strand_id
1 'polypeptide(L)'
;MRRVMIVVAALPLLAGGCISTAASVVKAPFKVAGKAVDWTTTSQDESDRNYGRKMRKAEAREGRERRDWVKRCRKNPEVCGSYDGYVAGRDN
;
A
#
# COMPACT_ATOMS: atom_id res chain seq x y z
N MET A 1 -0.98 -42.53 -40.84
CA MET A 1 -0.33 -41.19 -40.93
C MET A 1 -0.96 -40.13 -40.03
N ARG A 2 -2.30 -40.02 -39.94
CA ARG A 2 -3.02 -39.01 -39.12
C ARG A 2 -2.75 -39.05 -37.60
N ARG A 3 -2.53 -40.24 -37.02
CA ARG A 3 -2.24 -40.40 -35.58
C ARG A 3 -0.82 -39.95 -35.18
N VAL A 4 0.15 -40.08 -36.08
CA VAL A 4 1.56 -39.67 -35.84
C VAL A 4 1.67 -38.14 -35.79
N MET A 5 0.89 -37.44 -36.62
CA MET A 5 0.86 -35.97 -36.62
C MET A 5 0.27 -35.37 -35.32
N ILE A 6 -0.67 -36.06 -34.67
CA ILE A 6 -1.26 -35.60 -33.39
C ILE A 6 -0.23 -35.70 -32.26
N VAL A 7 0.59 -36.75 -32.24
CA VAL A 7 1.65 -36.93 -31.23
C VAL A 7 2.76 -35.91 -31.41
N VAL A 8 3.17 -35.63 -32.66
CA VAL A 8 4.20 -34.62 -32.97
C VAL A 8 3.73 -33.20 -32.64
N ALA A 9 2.44 -32.89 -32.84
CA ALA A 9 1.86 -31.59 -32.48
C ALA A 9 1.71 -31.37 -30.96
N ALA A 10 1.73 -32.44 -30.15
CA ALA A 10 1.65 -32.37 -28.69
C ALA A 10 3.02 -32.17 -28.00
N LEU A 11 4.13 -32.47 -28.69
CA LEU A 11 5.49 -32.30 -28.16
C LEU A 11 5.82 -30.84 -27.73
N PRO A 12 5.48 -29.79 -28.50
CA PRO A 12 5.78 -28.41 -28.12
C PRO A 12 4.95 -27.93 -26.92
N LEU A 13 3.75 -28.49 -26.71
CA LEU A 13 2.90 -28.16 -25.55
C LEU A 13 3.46 -28.78 -24.26
N LEU A 14 3.99 -30.01 -24.35
CA LEU A 14 4.69 -30.67 -23.24
C LEU A 14 6.05 -30.02 -22.96
N ALA A 15 6.79 -29.61 -23.99
CA ALA A 15 8.07 -28.90 -23.85
C ALA A 15 7.90 -27.44 -23.38
N GLY A 16 6.86 -26.75 -23.84
CA GLY A 16 6.55 -25.36 -23.48
C GLY A 16 6.15 -25.21 -22.00
N GLY A 17 5.52 -26.23 -21.42
CA GLY A 17 5.23 -26.29 -19.99
C GLY A 17 6.48 -26.38 -19.11
N CYS A 18 7.49 -27.14 -19.54
CA CYS A 18 8.77 -27.29 -18.83
C CYS A 18 9.69 -26.06 -18.96
N ILE A 19 9.70 -25.41 -20.12
CA ILE A 19 10.53 -24.21 -20.34
C ILE A 19 9.97 -23.01 -19.54
N SER A 20 8.65 -22.90 -19.45
CA SER A 20 7.96 -21.87 -18.66
C SER A 20 8.22 -22.02 -17.16
N THR A 21 8.22 -23.26 -16.64
CA THR A 21 8.53 -23.53 -15.23
C THR A 21 10.00 -23.29 -14.92
N ALA A 22 10.94 -23.72 -15.76
CA ALA A 22 12.36 -23.42 -15.58
C ALA A 22 12.65 -21.91 -15.62
N ALA A 23 12.05 -21.18 -16.57
CA ALA A 23 12.18 -19.72 -16.63
C ALA A 23 11.56 -19.01 -15.42
N SER A 24 10.49 -19.58 -14.86
CA SER A 24 9.84 -19.06 -13.65
C SER A 24 10.65 -19.36 -12.38
N VAL A 25 11.28 -20.53 -12.29
CA VAL A 25 12.20 -20.89 -11.19
C VAL A 25 13.46 -20.04 -11.21
N VAL A 26 14.01 -19.76 -12.39
CA VAL A 26 15.18 -18.88 -12.54
C VAL A 26 14.83 -17.42 -12.27
N LYS A 27 13.61 -16.96 -12.63
CA LYS A 27 13.16 -15.58 -12.35
C LYS A 27 12.57 -15.39 -10.95
N ALA A 28 12.16 -16.45 -10.27
CA ALA A 28 11.64 -16.42 -8.91
C ALA A 28 12.58 -15.72 -7.93
N PRO A 29 13.90 -16.05 -7.84
CA PRO A 29 14.80 -15.36 -6.93
C PRO A 29 14.95 -13.87 -7.26
N PHE A 30 14.98 -13.47 -8.53
CA PHE A 30 15.06 -12.05 -8.91
C PHE A 30 13.78 -11.27 -8.58
N LYS A 31 12.60 -11.90 -8.71
CA LYS A 31 11.33 -11.28 -8.32
C LYS A 31 11.17 -11.18 -6.80
N VAL A 32 11.58 -12.20 -6.06
CA VAL A 32 11.52 -12.21 -4.59
C VAL A 32 12.58 -11.28 -4.02
N ALA A 33 13.82 -11.33 -4.52
CA ALA A 33 14.88 -10.41 -4.14
C ALA A 33 14.52 -8.96 -4.52
N GLY A 34 13.94 -8.70 -5.70
CA GLY A 34 13.51 -7.36 -6.07
C GLY A 34 12.42 -6.81 -5.14
N LYS A 35 11.44 -7.62 -4.75
CA LYS A 35 10.40 -7.22 -3.78
C LYS A 35 10.92 -7.11 -2.34
N ALA A 36 11.85 -7.97 -1.94
CA ALA A 36 12.49 -7.89 -0.63
C ALA A 36 13.39 -6.66 -0.54
N VAL A 37 14.18 -6.40 -1.58
CA VAL A 37 15.04 -5.23 -1.68
C VAL A 37 14.22 -3.95 -1.67
N ASP A 38 13.11 -3.87 -2.41
CA ASP A 38 12.21 -2.69 -2.43
C ASP A 38 11.59 -2.42 -1.04
N TRP A 39 11.21 -3.47 -0.30
CA TRP A 39 10.75 -3.33 1.09
C TRP A 39 11.86 -2.94 2.07
N THR A 40 13.10 -3.35 1.82
CA THR A 40 14.27 -2.97 2.65
C THR A 40 14.95 -1.66 2.21
N THR A 41 14.65 -1.17 1.00
CA THR A 41 15.28 0.01 0.37
C THR A 41 14.41 1.25 0.44
N THR A 42 13.13 1.13 0.83
CA THR A 42 12.49 2.23 1.56
C THR A 42 13.22 2.35 2.89
N SER A 43 14.29 3.15 2.88
CA SER A 43 15.11 3.41 4.05
C SER A 43 14.19 3.82 5.19
N GLN A 44 14.38 3.24 6.38
CA GLN A 44 13.61 3.59 7.58
C GLN A 44 13.58 5.13 7.79
N ASP A 45 14.65 5.83 7.40
CA ASP A 45 14.72 7.29 7.35
C ASP A 45 13.60 7.97 6.54
N GLU A 46 13.25 7.43 5.36
CA GLU A 46 12.18 7.97 4.50
C GLU A 46 10.81 7.74 5.14
N SER A 47 10.60 6.54 5.68
CA SER A 47 9.39 6.15 6.40
C SER A 47 9.18 7.04 7.65
N ASP A 48 10.21 7.23 8.46
CA ASP A 48 10.18 8.04 9.68
C ASP A 48 9.93 9.51 9.38
N ARG A 49 10.55 10.05 8.33
CA ARG A 49 10.28 11.42 7.87
C ARG A 49 8.83 11.58 7.40
N ASN A 50 8.29 10.59 6.69
CA ASN A 50 6.89 10.63 6.25
C ASN A 50 5.92 10.48 7.43
N TYR A 51 6.23 9.61 8.37
CA TYR A 51 5.46 9.44 9.59
C TYR A 51 5.42 10.74 10.41
N GLY A 52 6.57 11.35 10.66
CA GLY A 52 6.65 12.64 11.36
C GLY A 52 5.93 13.78 10.62
N ARG A 53 5.92 13.78 9.28
CA ARG A 53 5.10 14.72 8.48
C ARG A 53 3.60 14.44 8.63
N LYS A 54 3.19 13.17 8.63
CA LYS A 54 1.79 12.76 8.79
C LYS A 54 1.26 13.17 10.17
N MET A 55 2.04 12.94 11.23
CA MET A 55 1.68 13.33 12.60
C MET A 55 1.50 14.84 12.73
N ARG A 56 2.46 15.64 12.26
CA ARG A 56 2.33 17.12 12.27
C ARG A 56 1.10 17.61 11.48
N LYS A 57 0.77 16.98 10.35
CA LYS A 57 -0.43 17.32 9.56
C LYS A 57 -1.71 16.96 10.31
N ALA A 58 -1.75 15.82 10.99
CA ALA A 58 -2.88 15.37 11.79
C ALA A 58 -3.13 16.33 12.96
N GLU A 59 -2.09 16.65 13.75
CA GLU A 59 -2.17 17.62 14.85
C GLU A 59 -2.60 19.01 14.36
N ALA A 60 -2.04 19.48 13.25
CA ALA A 60 -2.42 20.78 12.68
C ALA A 60 -3.88 20.80 12.20
N ARG A 61 -4.41 19.67 11.72
CA ARG A 61 -5.81 19.54 11.32
C ARG A 61 -6.73 19.58 12.53
N GLU A 62 -6.47 18.78 13.56
CA GLU A 62 -7.22 18.80 14.80
C GLU A 62 -7.22 20.21 15.42
N GLY A 63 -6.06 20.85 15.51
CA GLY A 63 -5.93 22.20 16.05
C GLY A 63 -6.76 23.23 15.27
N ARG A 64 -6.84 23.12 13.94
CA ARG A 64 -7.69 23.99 13.11
C ARG A 64 -9.17 23.72 13.37
N GLU A 65 -9.60 22.47 13.28
CA GLU A 65 -11.00 22.09 13.48
C GLU A 65 -11.51 22.48 14.86
N ARG A 66 -10.68 22.29 15.90
CA ARG A 66 -11.03 22.67 17.26
C ARG A 66 -11.14 24.18 17.44
N ARG A 67 -10.20 24.94 16.88
CA ARG A 67 -10.30 26.42 16.88
C ARG A 67 -11.55 26.90 16.17
N ASP A 68 -11.90 26.29 15.04
CA ASP A 68 -13.08 26.69 14.29
C ASP A 68 -14.38 26.28 15.00
N TRP A 69 -14.40 25.13 15.66
CA TRP A 69 -15.50 24.75 16.56
C TRP A 69 -15.67 25.76 17.71
N VAL A 70 -14.58 26.13 18.40
CA VAL A 70 -14.63 27.16 19.47
C VAL A 70 -15.17 28.47 18.93
N LYS A 71 -14.72 28.92 17.75
CA LYS A 71 -15.23 30.15 17.11
C LYS A 71 -16.73 30.04 16.80
N ARG A 72 -17.20 28.90 16.28
CA ARG A 72 -18.63 28.67 15.99
C ARG A 72 -19.46 28.70 17.27
N CYS A 73 -19.00 28.01 18.31
CA CYS A 73 -19.63 28.03 19.63
C CYS A 73 -19.67 29.42 20.25
N ARG A 74 -18.59 30.21 20.11
CA ARG A 74 -18.57 31.59 20.57
C ARG A 74 -19.57 32.48 19.82
N LYS A 75 -19.81 32.22 18.53
CA LYS A 75 -20.78 32.97 17.72
C LYS A 75 -22.23 32.55 18.02
N ASN A 76 -22.47 31.26 18.24
CA ASN A 76 -23.80 30.72 18.50
C ASN A 76 -23.74 29.77 19.71
N PRO A 77 -23.78 30.30 20.94
CA PRO A 77 -23.65 29.49 22.15
C PRO A 77 -24.84 28.54 22.36
N GLU A 78 -26.02 28.89 21.86
CA GLU A 78 -27.27 28.13 22.05
C GLU A 78 -27.26 26.77 21.34
N VAL A 79 -26.46 26.63 20.27
CA VAL A 79 -26.31 25.40 19.48
C VAL A 79 -24.96 24.72 19.72
N CYS A 80 -24.19 25.20 20.70
CA CYS A 80 -22.88 24.62 21.01
C CYS A 80 -23.05 23.29 21.75
N GLY A 81 -22.93 22.17 21.03
CA GLY A 81 -22.86 20.82 21.59
C GLY A 81 -21.42 20.36 21.88
N SER A 82 -21.24 19.08 22.24
CA SER A 82 -19.90 18.49 22.41
C SER A 82 -19.07 18.53 21.10
N TYR A 83 -17.75 18.65 21.20
CA TYR A 83 -16.86 18.54 20.04
C TYR A 83 -16.80 17.08 19.55
N ASP A 84 -17.22 16.85 18.31
CA ASP A 84 -17.27 15.56 17.60
C ASP A 84 -16.28 15.48 16.42
N GLY A 85 -15.39 16.48 16.29
CA GLY A 85 -14.45 16.60 15.19
C GLY A 85 -13.21 15.69 15.28
N TYR A 86 -12.28 15.88 14.35
CA TYR A 86 -11.09 15.06 14.22
C TYR A 86 -10.15 15.18 15.43
N VAL A 87 -9.68 14.04 15.95
CA VAL A 87 -8.69 13.97 17.03
C VAL A 87 -7.48 13.17 16.55
N ALA A 88 -6.31 13.78 16.57
CA ALA A 88 -5.08 13.10 16.18
C ALA A 88 -4.75 12.03 17.23
N GLY A 89 -4.49 10.79 16.78
CA GLY A 89 -4.10 9.68 17.65
C GLY A 89 -5.24 8.84 18.24
N ARG A 90 -6.50 9.12 17.93
CA ARG A 90 -7.63 8.24 18.32
C ARG A 90 -7.68 6.94 17.50
N ASP A 91 -7.05 6.93 16.33
CA ASP A 91 -7.07 5.83 15.36
C ASP A 91 -5.73 5.07 15.26
N ASN A 92 -4.86 5.16 16.28
CA ASN A 92 -3.52 4.54 16.27
C ASN A 92 -3.47 3.24 17.06
#